data_AF-A0A941ZDP1-F1
#
_entry.id   AF-A0A941ZDP1-F1
#
_cell.length_a   1.000
_cell.length_b   1.000
_cell.length_c   1.000
_cell.angle_alpha   90.00
_cell.angle_beta   90.00
_cell.angle_gamma   90.00
#
_symmetry.space_group_name_H-M   'P 1'
#
loop_
_entity.id
_entity.type
_entity.pdbx_description
1 polymer ?
#
loop_
_entity_poly.entity_id
_entity_poly.type
_entity_poly.pdbx_seq_one_letter_code
_entity_poly.pdbx_strand_id
1 'polypeptide(L)'
;ILILMPVWLLGVLVYYIIKHRQVSEWAGWLMFTGSLLLYTLFRCADYPDYLYGLTASYIDQDFMMYTLKWSQEFLSSYAIGLLVAIHFIGAATVAPRLASLLYAGEKPIRYLAGFTFATYLFHYPLLQFFAAIASHFNDQMVRNMIMIFGSIAVIWALGTVTERRKADIKRWILFWCELFSRKVWVRL
;
A
#
# COMPACT_ATOMS: atom_id res chain seq x y z
N ILE A 1 -12.62 3.55 -9.73
CA ILE A 1 -12.02 2.27 -9.30
C ILE A 1 -11.64 1.36 -10.48
N LEU A 2 -12.53 1.07 -11.44
CA LEU A 2 -12.25 0.15 -12.56
C LEU A 2 -11.12 0.62 -13.47
N ILE A 3 -10.94 1.94 -13.64
CA ILE A 3 -9.84 2.48 -14.42
C ILE A 3 -8.47 2.12 -13.83
N LEU A 4 -8.35 1.87 -12.52
CA LEU A 4 -7.09 1.44 -11.89
C LEU A 4 -6.95 -0.09 -11.80
N MET A 5 -7.94 -0.85 -12.27
CA MET A 5 -7.90 -2.31 -12.31
C MET A 5 -6.65 -2.88 -13.00
N PRO A 6 -6.11 -2.30 -14.10
CA PRO A 6 -4.87 -2.80 -14.69
C PRO A 6 -3.70 -2.80 -13.73
N VAL A 7 -3.58 -1.81 -12.84
CA VAL A 7 -2.52 -1.75 -11.82
C VAL A 7 -2.66 -2.90 -10.82
N TRP A 8 -3.89 -3.24 -10.45
CA TRP A 8 -4.16 -4.38 -9.58
C TRP A 8 -3.79 -5.71 -10.29
N LEU A 9 -4.17 -5.87 -11.56
CA LEU A 9 -3.83 -7.04 -12.36
C LEU A 9 -2.31 -7.18 -12.56
N LEU A 10 -1.56 -6.08 -12.67
CA LEU A 10 -0.10 -6.11 -12.68
C LEU A 10 0.46 -6.75 -11.40
N GLY A 11 -0.11 -6.45 -10.24
CA GLY A 11 0.28 -7.11 -8.98
C GLY A 11 0.05 -8.62 -9.01
N VAL A 12 -1.09 -9.07 -9.54
CA VAL A 12 -1.38 -10.50 -9.73
C VAL A 12 -0.40 -11.15 -10.71
N LEU A 13 -0.10 -10.47 -11.82
CA LEU A 13 0.87 -10.93 -12.81
C LEU A 13 2.26 -11.08 -12.19
N VAL A 14 2.72 -10.09 -11.43
CA VAL A 14 4.01 -10.12 -10.72
C VAL A 14 4.08 -11.32 -9.78
N TYR A 15 3.02 -11.60 -9.02
CA TYR A 15 2.95 -12.78 -8.15
C TYR A 15 3.19 -14.08 -8.92
N TYR A 16 2.52 -14.26 -10.07
CA TYR A 16 2.72 -15.44 -10.91
C TYR A 16 4.11 -15.51 -11.54
N ILE A 17 4.65 -14.39 -11.99
CA ILE A 17 6.01 -14.32 -12.56
C ILE A 17 7.03 -14.76 -11.51
N ILE A 18 7.00 -14.18 -10.31
CA ILE A 18 7.94 -14.50 -9.23
C ILE A 18 7.82 -15.98 -8.82
N LYS A 19 6.59 -16.52 -8.79
CA LYS A 19 6.36 -17.91 -8.38
C LYS A 19 6.84 -18.94 -9.41
N HIS A 20 6.74 -18.62 -10.70
CA HIS A 20 6.94 -19.61 -11.78
C HIS A 20 8.17 -19.37 -12.65
N ARG A 21 8.80 -18.20 -12.60
CA ARG A 21 9.96 -17.87 -13.42
C ARG A 21 11.14 -17.45 -12.57
N GLN A 22 12.30 -18.00 -12.93
CA GLN A 22 13.59 -17.56 -12.44
C GLN A 22 14.15 -16.55 -13.44
N VAL A 23 14.28 -15.29 -13.03
CA VAL A 23 14.98 -14.26 -13.80
C VAL A 23 16.47 -14.38 -13.50
N SER A 24 17.33 -14.12 -14.48
CA SER A 24 18.77 -14.13 -14.24
C SER A 24 19.17 -13.05 -13.24
N GLU A 25 20.21 -13.30 -12.44
CA GLU A 25 20.63 -12.37 -11.39
C GLU A 25 20.97 -10.98 -11.93
N TRP A 26 21.67 -10.91 -13.08
CA TRP A 26 21.98 -9.65 -13.76
C TRP A 26 20.71 -8.87 -14.14
N ALA A 27 19.74 -9.54 -14.76
CA ALA A 27 18.47 -8.91 -15.11
C ALA A 27 17.70 -8.48 -13.86
N GLY A 28 17.77 -9.25 -12.77
CA GLY A 28 17.20 -8.90 -11.47
C GLY A 28 17.75 -7.58 -10.92
N TRP A 29 19.07 -7.42 -10.93
CA TRP A 29 19.72 -6.17 -10.51
C TRP A 29 19.33 -4.99 -11.41
N LEU A 30 19.36 -5.19 -12.74
CA LEU A 30 18.95 -4.15 -13.69
C LEU A 30 17.49 -3.74 -13.48
N MET A 31 16.59 -4.68 -13.24
CA MET A 31 15.18 -4.40 -12.93
C MET A 31 15.04 -3.68 -11.59
N PHE A 32 15.77 -4.09 -10.56
CA PHE A 32 15.71 -3.51 -9.22
C PHE A 32 16.22 -2.06 -9.19
N THR A 33 17.44 -1.81 -9.67
CA THR A 33 18.06 -0.47 -9.65
C THR A 33 17.55 0.41 -10.79
N GLY A 34 17.34 -0.16 -11.98
CA GLY A 34 16.85 0.56 -13.15
C GLY A 34 15.44 1.09 -12.95
N SER A 35 14.54 0.34 -12.30
CA SER A 35 13.20 0.84 -11.98
C SER A 35 13.22 2.02 -11.01
N LEU A 36 14.09 1.99 -9.99
CA LEU A 36 14.28 3.11 -9.07
C LEU A 36 14.82 4.34 -9.80
N LEU A 37 15.85 4.16 -10.62
CA LEU A 37 16.43 5.25 -11.40
C LEU A 37 15.39 5.86 -12.35
N LEU A 38 14.67 5.03 -13.11
CA LEU A 38 13.60 5.48 -14.00
C LEU A 38 12.49 6.20 -13.25
N TYR A 39 12.08 5.71 -12.07
CA TYR A 39 11.09 6.39 -11.24
C TYR A 39 11.60 7.77 -10.78
N THR A 40 12.85 7.88 -10.34
CA THR A 40 13.42 9.16 -9.94
C THR A 40 13.49 10.14 -11.10
N LEU A 41 13.93 9.70 -12.28
CA LEU A 41 13.94 10.53 -13.48
C LEU A 41 12.51 10.95 -13.89
N PHE A 42 11.56 10.03 -13.83
CA PHE A 42 10.16 10.29 -14.11
C PHE A 42 9.58 11.37 -13.20
N ARG A 43 9.94 11.36 -11.91
CA ARG A 43 9.51 12.38 -10.93
C ARG A 43 10.26 13.70 -11.07
N CYS A 44 11.58 13.67 -11.28
CA CYS A 44 12.39 14.89 -11.39
C CYS A 44 12.16 15.68 -12.68
N ALA A 45 11.63 15.03 -13.72
CA ALA A 45 11.25 15.67 -14.98
C ALA A 45 9.75 16.02 -15.04
N ASP A 46 9.04 15.98 -13.91
CA ASP A 46 7.63 16.35 -13.78
C ASP A 46 6.69 15.66 -14.78
N TYR A 47 7.04 14.43 -15.20
CA TYR A 47 6.20 13.64 -16.11
C TYR A 47 4.78 13.39 -15.58
N PRO A 48 4.53 13.21 -14.27
CA PRO A 48 3.17 13.10 -13.76
C PRO A 48 2.30 14.29 -14.15
N ASP A 49 2.81 15.51 -13.98
CA ASP A 49 2.06 16.73 -14.30
C ASP A 49 1.87 16.90 -15.81
N TYR A 50 2.87 16.49 -16.60
CA TYR A 50 2.76 16.43 -18.05
C TYR A 50 1.65 15.45 -18.51
N LEU A 51 1.61 14.24 -17.95
CA LEU A 51 0.59 13.23 -18.28
C LEU A 51 -0.80 13.66 -17.80
N TYR A 52 -0.89 14.34 -16.67
CA TYR A 52 -2.12 14.97 -16.21
C TYR A 52 -2.60 16.03 -17.22
N GLY A 53 -1.72 16.95 -17.62
CA GLY A 53 -2.02 17.98 -18.61
C GLY A 53 -2.46 17.40 -19.95
N LEU A 54 -1.81 16.33 -20.40
CA LEU A 54 -2.20 15.59 -21.60
C LEU A 54 -3.61 15.03 -21.45
N THR A 55 -3.90 14.36 -20.32
CA THR A 55 -5.24 13.81 -20.04
C THR A 55 -6.30 14.91 -20.02
N ALA A 56 -6.01 16.05 -19.39
CA ALA A 56 -6.88 17.21 -19.30
C ALA A 56 -7.11 17.91 -20.66
N SER A 57 -6.24 17.71 -21.66
CA SER A 57 -6.46 18.22 -23.01
C SER A 57 -7.45 17.39 -23.84
N TYR A 58 -7.69 16.12 -23.47
CA TYR A 58 -8.56 15.20 -24.20
C TYR A 58 -9.84 14.83 -23.45
N ILE A 59 -9.84 14.97 -22.12
CA ILE A 59 -10.97 14.65 -21.26
C ILE A 59 -11.49 15.94 -20.64
N ASP A 60 -12.81 16.08 -20.63
CA ASP A 60 -13.51 17.19 -20.00
C ASP A 60 -13.11 17.35 -18.52
N GLN A 61 -12.86 18.59 -18.10
CA GLN A 61 -12.36 18.90 -16.76
C GLN A 61 -13.38 18.58 -15.67
N ASP A 62 -14.67 18.80 -15.92
CA ASP A 62 -15.72 18.45 -14.96
C ASP A 62 -15.80 16.93 -14.80
N PHE A 63 -15.68 16.17 -15.90
CA PHE A 63 -15.60 14.72 -15.82
C PHE A 63 -14.39 14.25 -14.99
N MET A 64 -13.22 14.87 -15.15
CA MET A 64 -12.03 14.56 -14.35
C MET A 64 -12.25 14.86 -12.86
N MET A 65 -12.72 16.06 -12.53
CA MET A 65 -12.89 16.48 -11.13
C MET A 65 -14.02 15.72 -10.41
N TYR A 66 -15.17 15.53 -11.06
CA TYR A 66 -16.36 14.98 -10.38
C TYR A 66 -16.47 13.46 -10.49
N THR A 67 -16.00 12.86 -11.59
CA THR A 67 -16.13 11.41 -11.81
C THR A 67 -14.85 10.66 -11.45
N LEU A 68 -13.70 11.10 -11.98
CA LEU A 68 -12.43 10.42 -11.75
C LEU A 68 -11.87 10.70 -10.35
N LYS A 69 -12.01 11.93 -9.83
CA LYS A 69 -11.54 12.34 -8.49
C LYS A 69 -10.08 11.86 -8.28
N TRP A 70 -9.85 11.00 -7.29
CA TRP A 70 -8.55 10.40 -6.97
C TRP A 70 -7.93 9.55 -8.08
N SER A 71 -8.68 9.18 -9.12
CA SER A 71 -8.21 8.41 -10.26
C SER A 71 -7.89 9.26 -11.49
N GLN A 72 -7.90 10.60 -11.39
CA GLN A 72 -7.57 11.48 -12.52
C GLN A 72 -6.13 11.33 -13.03
N GLU A 73 -5.22 10.90 -12.16
CA GLU A 73 -3.81 10.60 -12.45
C GLU A 73 -3.58 9.15 -12.93
N PHE A 74 -4.54 8.56 -13.64
CA PHE A 74 -4.47 7.12 -13.97
C PHE A 74 -3.33 6.78 -14.92
N LEU A 75 -2.98 7.66 -15.88
CA LEU A 75 -1.80 7.46 -16.76
C LEU A 75 -0.51 7.40 -15.95
N SER A 76 -0.30 8.38 -15.09
CA SER A 76 0.83 8.43 -14.14
C SER A 76 0.84 7.17 -13.26
N SER A 77 -0.33 6.74 -12.79
CA SER A 77 -0.50 5.53 -11.98
C SER A 77 -0.16 4.25 -12.75
N TYR A 78 -0.42 4.16 -14.05
CA TYR A 78 -0.03 3.02 -14.88
C TYR A 78 1.47 2.95 -15.07
N ALA A 79 2.11 4.09 -15.37
CA ALA A 79 3.55 4.17 -15.51
C ALA A 79 4.26 3.77 -14.20
N ILE A 80 3.84 4.36 -13.09
CA ILE A 80 4.38 4.05 -11.76
C ILE A 80 4.08 2.58 -11.39
N GLY A 81 2.86 2.10 -11.64
CA GLY A 81 2.47 0.71 -11.38
C GLY A 81 3.34 -0.29 -12.13
N LEU A 82 3.69 0.00 -13.38
CA LEU A 82 4.61 -0.82 -14.17
C LEU A 82 6.04 -0.79 -13.61
N LEU A 83 6.55 0.39 -13.25
CA LEU A 83 7.87 0.52 -12.63
C LEU A 83 7.95 -0.25 -11.30
N VAL A 84 6.92 -0.16 -10.47
CA VAL A 84 6.80 -0.92 -9.21
C VAL A 84 6.72 -2.43 -9.48
N ALA A 85 5.98 -2.86 -10.50
CA ALA A 85 5.90 -4.26 -10.89
C ALA A 85 7.28 -4.82 -11.29
N ILE A 86 8.02 -4.09 -12.14
CA ILE A 86 9.40 -4.43 -12.54
C ILE A 86 10.31 -4.45 -11.31
N HIS A 87 10.18 -3.45 -10.43
CA HIS A 87 10.95 -3.36 -9.21
C HIS A 87 10.76 -4.59 -8.32
N PHE A 88 9.53 -5.06 -8.11
CA PHE A 88 9.25 -6.25 -7.31
C PHE A 88 9.78 -7.54 -7.92
N ILE A 89 9.73 -7.69 -9.24
CA ILE A 89 10.35 -8.84 -9.92
C ILE A 89 11.88 -8.83 -9.69
N GLY A 90 12.51 -7.66 -9.85
CA GLY A 90 13.93 -7.46 -9.57
C GLY A 90 14.29 -7.75 -8.11
N ALA A 91 13.56 -7.13 -7.17
CA ALA A 91 13.72 -7.31 -5.73
C ALA A 91 13.62 -8.78 -5.31
N ALA A 92 12.62 -9.52 -5.82
CA ALA A 92 12.47 -10.94 -5.52
C ALA A 92 13.66 -11.77 -6.03
N THR A 93 14.24 -11.39 -7.17
CA THR A 93 15.41 -12.06 -7.75
C THR A 93 16.69 -11.79 -6.96
N VAL A 94 16.89 -10.55 -6.48
CA VAL A 94 18.09 -10.16 -5.73
C VAL A 94 17.99 -10.39 -4.22
N ALA A 95 16.79 -10.64 -3.69
CA ALA A 95 16.53 -10.87 -2.27
C ALA A 95 17.48 -11.88 -1.61
N PRO A 96 17.87 -13.01 -2.23
CA PRO A 96 18.84 -13.94 -1.63
C PRO A 96 20.21 -13.31 -1.34
N ARG A 97 20.65 -12.35 -2.15
CA ARG A 97 21.92 -11.62 -1.93
C ARG A 97 21.80 -10.61 -0.78
N LEU A 98 20.61 -10.08 -0.56
CA LEU A 98 20.30 -9.12 0.52
C LEU A 98 19.78 -9.81 1.78
N ALA A 99 19.76 -11.15 1.81
CA ALA A 99 19.10 -11.93 2.85
C ALA A 99 19.63 -11.59 4.26
N SER A 100 20.95 -11.43 4.43
CA SER A 100 21.54 -11.07 5.74
C SER A 100 21.00 -9.75 6.30
N LEU A 101 20.86 -8.73 5.44
CA LEU A 101 20.29 -7.43 5.79
C LEU A 101 18.79 -7.53 6.07
N LEU A 102 18.06 -8.27 5.22
CA LEU A 102 16.62 -8.46 5.36
C LEU A 102 16.27 -9.24 6.64
N TYR A 103 17.05 -10.24 7.01
CA TYR A 103 16.86 -10.99 8.26
C TYR A 103 17.12 -10.15 9.50
N ALA A 104 18.12 -9.26 9.46
CA ALA A 104 18.36 -8.31 10.54
C ALA A 104 17.16 -7.37 10.76
N GLY A 105 16.51 -6.93 9.67
CA GLY A 105 15.34 -6.06 9.68
C GLY A 105 13.99 -6.78 9.85
N GLU A 106 13.93 -8.11 9.82
CA GLU A 106 12.67 -8.86 9.74
C GLU A 106 11.74 -8.55 10.91
N LYS A 107 12.25 -8.57 12.14
CA LYS A 107 11.45 -8.33 13.35
C LYS A 107 10.81 -6.94 13.38
N PRO A 108 11.56 -5.83 13.23
CA PRO A 108 10.96 -4.49 13.22
C PRO A 108 10.05 -4.28 12.01
N ILE A 109 10.42 -4.78 10.82
CA ILE A 109 9.56 -4.66 9.63
C ILE A 109 8.23 -5.38 9.85
N ARG A 110 8.25 -6.62 10.36
CA ARG A 110 7.02 -7.38 10.64
C ARG A 110 6.17 -6.70 11.71
N TYR A 111 6.79 -6.18 12.76
CA TYR A 111 6.09 -5.42 13.81
C TYR A 111 5.40 -4.19 13.23
N LEU A 112 6.11 -3.37 12.45
CA LEU A 112 5.54 -2.16 11.82
C LEU A 112 4.46 -2.50 10.77
N ALA A 113 4.66 -3.58 9.99
CA ALA A 113 3.69 -4.05 9.02
C ALA A 113 2.36 -4.44 9.67
N GLY A 114 2.39 -4.88 10.94
CA GLY A 114 1.22 -5.15 11.76
C GLY A 114 0.24 -3.99 11.91
N PHE A 115 0.78 -2.75 11.92
CA PHE A 115 -0.01 -1.53 12.07
C PHE A 115 -0.66 -1.04 10.78
N THR A 116 -0.26 -1.55 9.61
CA THR A 116 -0.73 -1.05 8.30
C THR A 116 -2.26 -1.03 8.17
N PHE A 117 -2.92 -2.06 8.69
CA PHE A 117 -4.38 -2.13 8.71
C PHE A 117 -5.01 -1.07 9.63
N ALA A 118 -4.49 -0.91 10.85
CA ALA A 118 -4.96 0.10 11.78
C ALA A 118 -4.73 1.51 11.23
N THR A 119 -3.56 1.77 10.64
CA THR A 119 -3.26 3.02 9.96
C THR A 119 -4.26 3.29 8.84
N TYR A 120 -4.48 2.33 7.94
CA TYR A 120 -5.43 2.50 6.84
C TYR A 120 -6.85 2.82 7.33
N LEU A 121 -7.32 2.09 8.34
CA LEU A 121 -8.69 2.26 8.84
C LEU A 121 -8.88 3.58 9.62
N PHE A 122 -7.90 3.96 10.45
CA PHE A 122 -8.09 5.02 11.44
C PHE A 122 -7.41 6.35 11.09
N HIS A 123 -6.47 6.40 10.14
CA HIS A 123 -5.74 7.65 9.86
C HIS A 123 -6.67 8.81 9.50
N TYR A 124 -7.60 8.63 8.57
CA TYR A 124 -8.47 9.72 8.12
C TYR A 124 -9.47 10.18 9.20
N PRO A 125 -10.21 9.29 9.89
CA PRO A 125 -11.07 9.69 11.00
C PRO A 125 -10.31 10.39 12.14
N LEU A 126 -9.13 9.88 12.50
CA LEU A 126 -8.32 10.48 13.57
C LEU A 126 -7.77 11.84 13.18
N LEU A 127 -7.32 12.01 11.94
CA LEU A 127 -6.88 13.32 11.44
C LEU A 127 -8.00 14.36 11.53
N GLN A 128 -9.24 13.99 11.18
CA GLN A 128 -10.40 14.88 11.32
C GLN A 128 -10.73 15.18 12.78
N PHE A 129 -10.71 14.17 13.64
CA PHE A 129 -10.94 14.32 15.07
C PHE A 129 -9.92 15.26 15.72
N PHE A 130 -8.63 15.03 15.48
CA PHE A 130 -7.57 15.88 16.01
C PHE A 130 -7.54 17.25 15.34
N ALA A 131 -7.95 17.39 14.08
CA ALA A 131 -8.13 18.71 13.46
C ALA A 131 -9.20 19.53 14.18
N ALA A 132 -10.32 18.90 14.56
CA ALA A 132 -11.40 19.54 15.32
C ALA A 132 -10.98 19.90 16.76
N ILE A 133 -10.15 19.08 17.41
CA ILE A 133 -9.57 19.44 18.71
C ILE A 133 -8.60 20.62 18.55
N ALA A 134 -7.72 20.52 17.55
CA ALA A 134 -6.63 21.46 17.38
C ALA A 134 -7.09 22.83 16.86
N SER A 135 -8.32 22.97 16.34
CA SER A 135 -8.86 24.25 15.86
C SER A 135 -8.91 25.36 16.92
N HIS A 136 -8.80 25.01 18.20
CA HIS A 136 -8.74 25.96 19.32
C HIS A 136 -7.38 26.64 19.46
N PHE A 137 -6.34 26.13 18.82
CA PHE A 137 -4.99 26.69 18.86
C PHE A 137 -4.75 27.58 17.64
N ASN A 138 -4.31 28.83 17.89
CA ASN A 138 -3.98 29.77 16.82
C ASN A 138 -2.66 29.43 16.09
N ASP A 139 -1.78 28.64 16.71
CA ASP A 139 -0.51 28.24 16.14
C ASP A 139 -0.65 27.04 15.19
N GLN A 140 -0.24 27.22 13.93
CA GLN A 140 -0.31 26.20 12.87
C GLN A 140 0.62 25.01 13.14
N MET A 141 1.81 25.24 13.71
CA MET A 141 2.76 24.17 14.03
C MET A 141 2.19 23.28 15.14
N VAL A 142 1.66 23.89 16.21
CA VAL A 142 0.99 23.17 17.30
C VAL A 142 -0.17 22.35 16.76
N ARG A 143 -1.00 22.93 15.88
CA ARG A 143 -2.09 22.21 15.21
C ARG A 143 -1.61 20.97 14.45
N ASN A 144 -0.60 21.13 13.60
CA ASN A 144 -0.05 20.04 12.80
C ASN A 144 0.56 18.94 13.69
N MET A 145 1.25 19.33 14.76
CA MET A 145 1.82 18.39 15.72
C MET A 145 0.72 17.57 16.42
N ILE A 146 -0.34 18.20 16.91
CA ILE A 146 -1.48 17.50 17.54
C ILE A 146 -2.12 16.52 16.55
N MET A 147 -2.35 16.97 15.31
CA MET A 147 -2.95 16.12 14.26
C MET A 147 -2.09 14.90 13.95
N ILE A 148 -0.79 15.07 13.70
CA ILE A 148 0.10 13.98 13.31
C ILE A 148 0.38 13.06 14.49
N PHE A 149 0.90 13.61 15.59
CA PHE A 149 1.32 12.80 16.73
C PHE A 149 0.12 12.21 17.49
N GLY A 150 -0.99 12.94 17.60
CA GLY A 150 -2.23 12.40 18.16
C GLY A 150 -2.75 11.20 17.35
N SER A 151 -2.82 11.34 16.03
CA SER A 151 -3.26 10.25 15.15
C SER A 151 -2.35 9.04 15.24
N ILE A 152 -1.02 9.24 15.15
CA ILE A 152 -0.04 8.16 15.24
C ILE A 152 -0.11 7.46 16.61
N ALA A 153 -0.23 8.22 17.70
CA ALA A 153 -0.30 7.66 19.04
C ALA A 153 -1.54 6.76 19.21
N VAL A 154 -2.70 7.20 18.72
CA VAL A 154 -3.93 6.39 18.79
C VAL A 154 -3.86 5.18 17.86
N ILE A 155 -3.33 5.33 16.64
CA ILE A 155 -3.11 4.20 15.72
C ILE A 155 -2.17 3.17 16.34
N TRP A 156 -1.12 3.61 17.01
CA TRP A 156 -0.17 2.73 17.68
C TRP A 156 -0.82 2.01 18.88
N ALA A 157 -1.58 2.73 19.70
CA ALA A 157 -2.33 2.12 20.81
C ALA A 157 -3.37 1.09 20.31
N LEU A 158 -4.15 1.43 19.28
CA LEU A 158 -5.15 0.52 18.72
C LEU A 158 -4.53 -0.64 17.96
N GLY A 159 -3.46 -0.40 17.21
CA GLY A 159 -2.72 -1.41 16.45
C GLY A 159 -2.12 -2.48 17.35
N THR A 160 -1.48 -2.08 18.46
CA THR A 160 -0.93 -3.04 19.43
C THR A 160 -2.02 -3.90 20.08
N VAL A 161 -3.22 -3.35 20.31
CA VAL A 161 -4.35 -4.09 20.89
C VAL A 161 -4.99 -5.03 19.86
N THR A 162 -5.21 -4.55 18.63
CA THR A 162 -5.89 -5.33 17.57
C THR A 162 -5.01 -6.46 17.03
N GLU A 163 -3.70 -6.25 16.92
CA GLU A 163 -2.78 -7.26 16.42
C GLU A 163 -2.66 -8.46 17.36
N ARG A 164 -2.70 -8.23 18.68
CA ARG A 164 -2.76 -9.32 19.68
C ARG A 164 -4.02 -10.18 19.52
N ARG A 165 -5.16 -9.58 19.17
CA ARG A 165 -6.45 -10.27 19.02
C ARG A 165 -6.62 -10.96 17.68
N LYS A 166 -5.82 -10.64 16.66
CA LYS A 166 -5.95 -11.22 15.31
C LYS A 166 -5.73 -12.74 15.32
N ALA A 167 -4.80 -13.23 16.13
CA ALA A 167 -4.56 -14.66 16.31
C ALA A 167 -5.74 -15.36 17.00
N ASP A 168 -6.31 -14.74 18.02
CA ASP A 168 -7.45 -15.28 18.77
C ASP A 168 -8.73 -15.29 17.93
N ILE A 169 -8.99 -14.21 17.19
CA ILE A 169 -10.13 -14.11 16.26
C ILE A 169 -9.99 -15.16 15.15
N LYS A 170 -8.79 -15.35 14.59
CA LYS A 170 -8.57 -16.40 13.58
C LYS A 170 -8.85 -17.80 14.15
N ARG A 171 -8.37 -18.11 15.36
CA ARG A 171 -8.66 -19.39 16.03
C ARG A 171 -10.16 -19.56 16.28
N TRP A 172 -10.83 -18.50 16.71
CA TRP A 172 -12.27 -18.52 16.99
C TRP A 172 -13.08 -18.76 15.72
N ILE A 173 -12.77 -18.05 14.62
CA ILE A 173 -13.42 -18.26 13.32
C ILE A 173 -13.19 -19.67 12.78
N LEU A 174 -11.95 -20.18 12.84
CA LEU A 174 -11.64 -21.54 12.40
C LEU A 174 -12.37 -22.59 13.24
N PHE A 175 -12.43 -22.41 14.56
CA PHE A 175 -13.20 -23.27 15.46
C PHE A 175 -14.68 -23.31 15.07
N TRP A 176 -15.31 -22.15 14.81
CA TRP A 176 -16.72 -22.11 14.38
C TRP A 176 -16.93 -22.69 12.99
N CYS A 177 -16.02 -22.46 12.04
CA CYS A 177 -16.07 -23.09 10.72
C CYS A 177 -15.99 -24.62 10.80
N GLU A 178 -15.12 -25.17 11.66
CA GLU A 178 -15.01 -26.61 11.91
C GLU A 178 -16.24 -27.18 12.63
N LEU A 179 -16.82 -26.43 13.57
CA LEU A 179 -18.05 -26.83 14.26
C LEU A 179 -19.25 -26.88 13.31
N PHE A 180 -19.35 -25.90 12.40
CA PHE A 180 -20.39 -25.87 11.37
C PHE A 180 -20.17 -26.94 10.29
N SER A 181 -18.93 -27.18 9.85
CA SER A 181 -18.65 -28.22 8.85
C SER A 181 -18.95 -29.63 9.37
N ARG A 182 -18.67 -29.91 10.65
CA ARG A 182 -19.02 -31.18 11.30
C ARG A 182 -20.53 -31.40 11.43
N LYS A 183 -21.33 -30.33 11.65
CA LYS A 183 -22.79 -30.45 11.76
C LYS A 183 -23.49 -30.71 10.42
N VAL A 184 -22.90 -30.28 9.30
CA VAL A 184 -23.47 -30.51 7.95
C VAL A 184 -23.28 -31.96 7.49
N TRP A 185 -22.18 -32.62 7.88
CA TRP A 185 -21.88 -34.01 7.49
C TRP A 185 -22.59 -35.10 8.32
N VAL A 186 -23.21 -34.76 9.46
CA VAL A 186 -23.95 -35.73 10.31
C VAL A 186 -25.44 -35.78 9.93
N ARG A 187 -25.88 -34.99 8.94
CA ARG A 187 -27.28 -34.91 8.47
C ARG A 187 -27.48 -35.30 6.99
N LEU A 188 -26.48 -35.90 6.35
CA LEU A 188 -26.56 -36.57 5.06
C LEU A 188 -26.24 -38.05 5.24
#